data_AF-A0A0S9PJD3-F1
#
_entry.id   AF-A0A0S9PJD3-F1
#
_cell.length_a   1.000
_cell.length_b   1.000
_cell.length_c   1.000
_cell.angle_alpha   90.00
_cell.angle_beta   90.00
_cell.angle_gamma   90.00
#
_symmetry.space_group_name_H-M   'P 1'
#
loop_
_entity.id
_entity.type
_entity.pdbx_description
1 polymer ?
#
loop_
_entity_poly.entity_id
_entity_poly.type
_entity_poly.pdbx_seq_one_letter_code
_entity_poly.pdbx_strand_id
1 'polypeptide(L)'
;MPTIVVEVMPKAELLDPQGKAVLGALTRLGQSQFTSVRVGKRFELAVEGEVTDAVLAEVATLADEMLSNSVIEDVVGIHVVESPADGASEVAAGASV
;
A
#
# COMPACT_ATOMS: atom_id res chain seq x y z
N MET A 1 1.48 -5.70 -16.47
CA MET A 1 0.28 -6.18 -15.74
C MET A 1 0.04 -5.21 -14.58
N PRO A 2 -1.07 -4.47 -14.58
CA PRO A 2 -1.32 -3.48 -13.54
C PRO A 2 -1.49 -4.13 -12.16
N THR A 3 -1.05 -3.42 -11.13
CA THR A 3 -1.20 -3.84 -9.74
C THR A 3 -2.09 -2.84 -9.02
N ILE A 4 -3.17 -3.32 -8.42
CA ILE A 4 -4.01 -2.53 -7.54
C ILE A 4 -3.50 -2.74 -6.12
N VAL A 5 -3.21 -1.65 -5.45
CA VAL A 5 -2.80 -1.63 -4.05
C VAL A 5 -3.99 -1.28 -3.19
N VAL A 6 -4.21 -2.08 -2.15
CA VAL A 6 -5.16 -1.79 -1.07
C VAL A 6 -4.38 -1.63 0.22
N GLU A 7 -4.58 -0.51 0.91
CA GLU A 7 -3.95 -0.20 2.19
C GLU A 7 -5.00 -0.22 3.30
N VAL A 8 -4.70 -0.99 4.34
CA VAL A 8 -5.57 -1.17 5.50
C VAL A 8 -4.79 -0.79 6.75
N MET A 9 -5.38 0.06 7.59
CA MET A 9 -4.81 0.47 8.87
C MET A 9 -5.76 0.09 10.00
N PRO A 10 -5.27 -0.18 11.22
CA PRO A 10 -6.14 -0.21 12.39
C PRO A 10 -6.96 1.09 12.49
N LYS A 11 -8.13 1.08 13.13
CA LYS A 11 -8.86 2.33 13.39
C LYS A 11 -8.00 3.25 14.26
N ALA A 12 -8.09 4.56 14.03
CA ALA A 12 -7.26 5.55 14.73
C ALA A 12 -7.49 5.56 16.26
N GLU A 13 -8.68 5.16 16.68
CA GLU A 13 -9.10 5.06 18.09
C GLU A 13 -8.52 3.84 18.80
N LEU A 14 -8.05 2.85 18.04
CA LEU A 14 -7.55 1.60 18.58
C LEU A 14 -6.05 1.66 18.81
N LEU A 15 -5.64 0.96 19.86
CA LEU A 15 -4.23 0.73 20.13
C LEU A 15 -3.60 -0.08 19.00
N ASP A 16 -2.45 0.37 18.49
CA ASP A 16 -1.59 -0.37 17.58
C ASP A 16 -0.32 -0.85 18.32
N PRO A 17 -0.31 -2.08 18.86
CA PRO A 17 0.85 -2.63 19.55
C PRO A 17 2.09 -2.77 18.65
N GLN A 18 1.89 -3.01 17.35
CA GLN A 18 2.99 -3.19 16.40
C GLN A 18 3.68 -1.84 16.15
N GLY A 19 2.90 -0.79 15.90
CA GLY A 19 3.39 0.58 15.81
C GLY A 19 4.17 1.02 17.06
N LYS A 20 3.65 0.73 18.26
CA LYS A 20 4.37 1.00 19.51
C LYS A 20 5.70 0.24 19.62
N ALA A 21 5.73 -1.02 19.21
CA ALA A 21 6.96 -1.81 19.23
C ALA A 21 8.02 -1.21 18.29
N VAL A 22 7.61 -0.79 17.08
CA VAL A 22 8.50 -0.14 16.10
C VAL A 22 9.00 1.21 16.62
N LEU A 23 8.12 2.05 17.18
CA LEU A 23 8.53 3.32 17.80
C LEU A 23 9.56 3.08 18.91
N GLY A 24 9.35 2.09 19.77
CA GLY A 24 10.30 1.73 20.81
C GLY A 24 11.66 1.29 20.25
N ALA A 25 11.67 0.61 19.11
CA ALA A 25 12.92 0.24 18.42
C ALA A 25 13.64 1.47 17.84
N LEU A 26 12.91 2.39 17.19
CA LEU A 26 13.46 3.65 16.69
C LEU A 26 14.12 4.48 17.79
N THR A 27 13.46 4.62 18.94
CA THR A 27 14.03 5.32 20.10
C THR A 27 15.33 4.68 20.59
N ARG A 28 15.39 3.34 20.67
CA ARG A 28 16.62 2.62 21.06
C ARG A 28 17.77 2.81 20.07
N LEU A 29 17.46 3.07 18.80
CA LEU A 29 18.43 3.39 17.74
C LEU A 29 18.79 4.87 17.69
N GLY A 30 18.32 5.69 18.64
CA GLY A 30 18.60 7.13 18.70
C GLY A 30 17.74 7.99 17.78
N GLN A 31 16.71 7.43 17.13
CA GLN A 31 15.82 8.15 16.22
C GLN A 31 14.67 8.82 16.99
N SER A 32 14.96 9.87 17.76
CA SER A 32 14.00 10.51 18.67
C SER A 32 13.05 11.52 18.00
N GLN A 33 13.23 11.82 16.72
CA GLN A 33 12.40 12.77 15.97
C GLN A 33 10.99 12.23 15.65
N PHE A 34 10.79 10.91 15.69
CA PHE A 34 9.50 10.27 15.45
C PHE A 34 8.75 10.09 16.76
N THR A 35 7.51 10.57 16.81
CA THR A 35 6.67 10.56 18.03
C THR A 35 5.59 9.49 18.00
N SER A 36 5.28 8.96 16.82
CA SER A 36 4.27 7.94 16.60
C SER A 36 4.65 7.12 15.36
N VAL A 37 4.37 5.81 15.42
CA VAL A 37 4.44 4.91 14.27
C VAL A 37 3.14 4.14 14.25
N ARG A 38 2.57 3.99 13.06
CA ARG A 38 1.44 3.12 12.80
C ARG A 38 1.84 2.06 11.79
N VAL A 39 1.37 0.84 12.00
CA VAL A 39 1.61 -0.30 11.13
C VAL A 39 0.27 -0.80 10.62
N GLY A 40 0.19 -1.03 9.32
CA GLY A 40 -0.98 -1.59 8.64
C GLY A 40 -0.57 -2.69 7.67
N LYS A 41 -1.53 -3.05 6.82
CA LYS A 41 -1.37 -4.08 5.79
C LYS A 41 -1.45 -3.42 4.42
N ARG A 42 -0.60 -3.89 3.51
CA ARG A 42 -0.64 -3.57 2.09
C ARG A 42 -0.94 -4.86 1.34
N PHE A 43 -1.99 -4.85 0.54
CA PHE A 43 -2.35 -5.93 -0.36
C PHE A 43 -2.04 -5.49 -1.79
N GLU A 44 -1.44 -6.38 -2.57
CA GLU A 44 -1.14 -6.15 -3.98
C GLU A 44 -1.92 -7.14 -4.83
N LEU A 45 -2.83 -6.63 -5.63
CA LEU A 45 -3.73 -7.40 -6.47
C LEU A 45 -3.32 -7.20 -7.93
N ALA A 46 -2.76 -8.24 -8.54
CA ALA A 46 -2.44 -8.22 -9.96
C ALA A 46 -3.70 -8.46 -10.79
N VAL A 47 -3.94 -7.62 -11.81
CA VAL A 47 -5.10 -7.73 -12.70
C VAL A 47 -4.63 -7.92 -14.13
N GLU A 48 -5.18 -8.91 -14.83
CA GLU A 48 -4.97 -9.06 -16.26
C GLU A 48 -5.82 -8.05 -17.03
N GLY A 49 -5.21 -7.36 -18.01
CA GLY A 49 -5.90 -6.35 -18.81
C GLY A 49 -5.93 -4.97 -18.17
N GLU A 50 -6.96 -4.19 -18.49
CA GLU A 50 -7.12 -2.80 -18.06
C GLU A 50 -7.84 -2.70 -16.71
N VAL A 51 -7.36 -1.80 -15.84
CA VAL A 51 -8.05 -1.49 -14.59
C VAL A 51 -9.15 -0.47 -14.89
N THR A 52 -10.38 -0.97 -15.04
CA THR A 52 -11.57 -0.15 -15.23
C THR A 52 -12.21 0.26 -13.91
N ASP A 53 -13.12 1.24 -13.94
CA ASP A 53 -13.91 1.63 -12.75
C ASP A 53 -14.69 0.46 -12.15
N ALA A 54 -15.13 -0.50 -12.98
CA ALA A 54 -15.82 -1.70 -12.52
C ALA A 54 -14.89 -2.60 -11.69
N VAL A 55 -13.64 -2.78 -12.13
CA VAL A 55 -12.63 -3.53 -11.38
C VAL A 55 -12.31 -2.84 -10.07
N LEU A 56 -12.18 -1.51 -10.06
CA LEU A 56 -11.94 -0.73 -8.83
C LEU A 56 -13.12 -0.86 -7.85
N ALA A 57 -14.36 -0.86 -8.34
CA ALA A 57 -15.54 -1.07 -7.50
C ALA A 57 -15.56 -2.47 -6.88
N GLU A 58 -15.21 -3.50 -7.65
CA GLU A 58 -15.09 -4.87 -7.14
C GLU A 58 -13.99 -4.98 -6.06
N VAL A 59 -12.81 -4.38 -6.30
CA VAL A 59 -11.73 -4.35 -5.30
C VAL A 59 -12.16 -3.61 -4.04
N ALA A 60 -12.94 -2.53 -4.15
CA ALA A 60 -13.45 -1.82 -2.99
C ALA A 60 -14.38 -2.69 -2.14
N THR A 61 -15.26 -3.48 -2.77
CA THR A 61 -16.11 -4.46 -2.07
C THR A 61 -15.27 -5.54 -1.39
N LEU A 62 -14.30 -6.13 -2.10
CA LEU A 62 -13.40 -7.14 -1.53
C LEU A 62 -12.56 -6.58 -0.36
N ALA A 63 -12.16 -5.31 -0.45
CA ALA A 63 -11.39 -4.66 0.60
C ALA A 63 -12.18 -4.54 1.91
N ASP A 64 -13.47 -4.18 1.82
CA ASP A 64 -14.37 -4.07 2.96
C ASP A 64 -14.77 -5.43 3.54
N GLU A 65 -15.06 -6.40 2.68
CA GLU A 65 -15.59 -7.70 3.12
C GLU A 65 -14.50 -8.69 3.57
N MET A 66 -13.30 -8.62 2.98
CA MET A 66 -12.28 -9.66 3.14
C MET A 66 -10.91 -9.15 3.59
N LEU A 67 -10.46 -8.00 3.07
CA LEU A 67 -9.09 -7.52 3.33
C LEU A 67 -8.96 -6.72 4.64
N SER A 68 -10.08 -6.23 5.16
CA SER A 68 -10.15 -5.50 6.42
C SER A 68 -11.13 -6.16 7.39
N ASN A 69 -10.81 -6.10 8.69
CA ASN A 69 -11.81 -6.35 9.72
C ASN A 69 -12.49 -5.03 10.09
N SER A 70 -13.69 -4.79 9.56
CA SER A 70 -14.42 -3.52 9.72
C SER A 70 -14.65 -3.03 11.15
N VAL A 71 -14.57 -3.93 12.14
CA VAL A 71 -14.66 -3.57 13.56
C VAL A 71 -13.40 -2.85 14.05
N ILE A 72 -12.23 -3.23 13.55
CA ILE A 72 -10.93 -2.81 14.09
C ILE A 72 -9.97 -2.18 13.08
N GLU A 73 -10.28 -2.24 11.79
CA GLU A 73 -9.47 -1.75 10.69
C GLU A 73 -10.30 -0.87 9.75
N ASP A 74 -9.63 0.02 9.04
CA ASP A 74 -10.17 0.85 7.97
C ASP A 74 -9.34 0.65 6.69
N VAL A 75 -10.02 0.59 5.55
CA VAL A 75 -9.36 0.76 4.25
C VAL A 75 -9.03 2.24 4.08
N VAL A 76 -7.76 2.57 3.93
CA VAL A 76 -7.28 3.96 3.85
C VAL A 76 -6.85 4.38 2.45
N GLY A 77 -6.70 3.43 1.53
CA GLY A 77 -6.32 3.70 0.15
C GLY A 77 -6.56 2.53 -0.78
N ILE A 78 -7.02 2.84 -2.00
CA ILE A 78 -7.06 1.93 -3.13
C ILE A 78 -6.50 2.69 -4.34
N HIS A 79 -5.42 2.22 -4.93
CA HIS A 79 -4.79 2.90 -6.06
C HIS A 79 -4.06 1.93 -6.99
N VAL A 80 -4.00 2.26 -8.28
CA VAL A 80 -3.25 1.50 -9.27
C VAL A 80 -1.79 1.93 -9.24
N VAL A 81 -0.88 0.97 -9.29
CA VAL A 81 0.55 1.19 -9.43
C VAL A 81 1.00 0.55 -10.73
N GLU A 82 1.73 1.33 -11.53
CA GLU A 82 2.40 0.80 -12.71
C GLU A 82 3.57 -0.06 -12.27
N SER A 83 3.61 -1.32 -12.74
CA SER A 83 4.75 -2.19 -12.48
C SER A 83 5.96 -1.67 -13.26
N PRO A 84 7.16 -1.58 -12.65
CA PRO A 84 8.37 -1.12 -13.35
C PRO A 84 8.79 -2.04 -14.54
N ALA A 85 8.08 -3.14 -14.77
CA ALA A 85 8.30 -4.03 -15.89
C ALA A 85 7.93 -3.45 -17.28
N ASP A 86 7.16 -2.35 -17.33
CA ASP A 86 6.75 -1.73 -18.60
C ASP A 86 7.67 -0.56 -19.06
N GLY A 87 8.79 -0.33 -18.37
CA GLY A 87 9.71 0.79 -18.63
C GLY A 87 11.06 0.48 -19.29
N ALA A 88 11.32 -0.77 -19.70
CA ALA A 88 12.58 -1.15 -20.36
C ALA A 88 12.37 -1.42 -21.86
N SER A 89 12.01 -0.39 -22.62
CA SER A 89 12.24 -0.38 -24.08
C SER A 89 12.71 1.00 -24.53
N GLU A 90 13.97 1.03 -24.97
CA GLU A 90 14.67 2.05 -25.76
C GLU A 90 14.87 3.47 -25.19
N VAL A 91 15.98 3.62 -24.46
CA VAL A 91 16.88 4.78 -24.69
C VAL A 91 18.25 4.25 -25.10
N ALA A 92 18.40 3.88 -26.37
CA ALA A 92 19.68 3.55 -26.97
C ALA A 92 19.72 3.79 -28.48
N ALA A 93 19.65 5.05 -28.92
CA ALA A 93 20.23 5.55 -30.17
C ALA A 93 20.05 7.08 -30.22
N GLY A 94 21.05 7.93 -30.44
CA GLY A 94 22.47 7.75 -30.59
C GLY A 94 23.12 9.12 -30.39
N ALA A 95 24.19 9.17 -29.60
CA ALA A 95 25.11 10.29 -29.62
C ALA A 95 26.23 9.93 -30.61
N SER A 96 26.16 10.52 -31.79
CA SER A 96 27.28 10.63 -32.73
C SER A 96 27.03 11.81 -33.64
N VAL A 97 27.59 12.96 -33.26
CA VAL A 97 28.57 13.80 -33.98
C VAL A 97 28.62 15.15 -33.25
#